data_AF-A0A8T4ME04-F1
#
_entry.id   AF-A0A8T4ME04-F1
#
_cell.length_a   1.000
_cell.length_b   1.000
_cell.length_c   1.000
_cell.angle_alpha   90.00
_cell.angle_beta   90.00
_cell.angle_gamma   90.00
#
_symmetry.space_group_name_H-M   'P 1'
#
loop_
_entity.id
_entity.type
_entity.pdbx_description
1 polymer ?
#
loop_
_entity_poly.entity_id
_entity_poly.type
_entity_poly.pdbx_seq_one_letter_code
_entity_poly.pdbx_strand_id
1 'polypeptide(L)'
;MVKARCMKCKKEIEAKDPQDVEIKPGTWAVKGVCPDCGTKVFRITGKKKSSELQEKRSLQNYRKNKRVNKINYRVGSFLLPIFILKNLKWLI
;
A
#
# COMPACT_ATOMS: atom_id res chain seq x y z
N MET A 1 -4.64 4.29 -8.40
CA MET A 1 -5.70 4.44 -9.43
C MET A 1 -6.74 3.36 -9.25
N VAL A 2 -8.03 3.66 -9.46
CA VAL A 2 -9.13 2.70 -9.29
C VAL A 2 -9.50 2.12 -10.66
N LYS A 3 -9.33 0.81 -10.82
CA LYS A 3 -9.72 0.10 -12.05
C LYS A 3 -11.21 -0.22 -12.01
N ALA A 4 -11.99 0.28 -12.97
CA ALA A 4 -13.41 -0.02 -13.13
C ALA A 4 -13.66 -0.71 -14.47
N ARG A 5 -14.74 -1.49 -14.57
CA ARG A 5 -15.17 -2.06 -15.85
C ARG A 5 -16.26 -1.19 -16.45
N CYS A 6 -16.02 -0.65 -17.64
CA CYS A 6 -17.05 0.09 -18.35
C CYS A 6 -17.99 -0.89 -19.06
N MET A 7 -19.30 -0.83 -18.81
CA MET A 7 -20.26 -1.73 -19.47
C MET A 7 -20.45 -1.41 -20.96
N LYS A 8 -20.29 -0.14 -21.36
CA LYS A 8 -20.37 0.27 -22.77
C LYS A 8 -19.15 -0.20 -23.56
N CYS A 9 -17.94 0.09 -23.06
CA CYS A 9 -16.70 -0.30 -23.73
C CYS A 9 -16.33 -1.77 -23.51
N LYS A 10 -16.96 -2.46 -22.55
CA LYS A 10 -16.69 -3.84 -22.12
C LYS A 10 -15.22 -4.12 -21.78
N LYS A 11 -14.47 -3.08 -21.41
CA LYS A 11 -13.05 -3.12 -21.05
C LYS A 11 -12.85 -2.66 -19.62
N GLU A 12 -11.74 -3.09 -19.03
CA GLU A 12 -11.24 -2.49 -17.80
C GLU A 12 -10.55 -1.18 -18.13
N ILE A 13 -10.88 -0.16 -17.36
CA ILE A 13 -10.39 1.21 -17.53
C ILE A 13 -10.01 1.78 -16.17
N GLU A 14 -9.15 2.79 -16.20
CA GLU A 14 -8.88 3.60 -15.03
C GLU A 14 -9.94 4.69 -14.92
N ALA A 15 -10.66 4.70 -13.80
CA ALA A 15 -11.71 5.67 -13.59
C ALA A 15 -11.08 7.06 -13.35
N LYS A 16 -11.48 8.05 -14.16
CA LYS A 16 -11.20 9.47 -13.90
C LYS A 16 -12.07 9.96 -12.74
N ASP A 17 -11.49 10.82 -11.91
CA ASP A 17 -12.14 11.45 -10.75
C ASP A 17 -12.84 10.46 -9.82
N PRO A 18 -12.10 9.51 -9.21
CA PRO A 18 -12.68 8.53 -8.30
C PRO A 18 -13.22 9.22 -7.03
N GLN A 19 -14.53 9.08 -6.79
CA GLN A 19 -15.23 9.57 -5.61
C GLN A 19 -15.87 8.41 -4.85
N ASP A 20 -15.71 8.39 -3.53
CA ASP A 20 -16.38 7.41 -2.67
C ASP A 20 -17.84 7.81 -2.46
N VAL A 21 -18.74 6.87 -2.71
CA VAL A 21 -20.19 7.05 -2.52
C VAL A 21 -20.75 5.84 -1.79
N GLU A 22 -21.60 6.09 -0.82
CA GLU A 22 -22.37 5.05 -0.13
C GLU A 22 -23.63 4.75 -0.95
N ILE A 23 -23.82 3.48 -1.34
CA ILE A 23 -25.01 3.06 -2.10
C ILE A 23 -26.12 2.63 -1.14
N LYS A 24 -25.74 1.83 -0.16
CA LYS A 24 -26.60 1.33 0.92
C LYS A 24 -25.83 1.48 2.23
N PRO A 25 -26.50 1.61 3.39
CA PRO A 25 -25.84 1.66 4.69
C PRO A 25 -24.83 0.52 4.83
N GLY A 26 -23.55 0.87 4.93
CA GLY A 26 -22.45 -0.09 5.06
C GLY A 26 -21.97 -0.74 3.75
N THR A 27 -22.38 -0.25 2.58
CA THR A 27 -21.87 -0.66 1.27
C THR A 27 -21.35 0.54 0.48
N TRP A 28 -20.03 0.59 0.33
CA TRP A 28 -19.31 1.66 -0.35
C TRP A 28 -18.98 1.28 -1.80
N ALA A 29 -19.03 2.27 -2.68
CA ALA A 29 -18.57 2.18 -4.05
C ALA A 29 -17.73 3.39 -4.42
N VAL A 30 -16.79 3.18 -5.34
CA VAL A 30 -16.08 4.26 -6.02
C VAL A 30 -16.84 4.56 -7.29
N LYS A 31 -17.31 5.79 -7.41
CA LYS A 31 -17.83 6.37 -8.64
C LYS A 31 -16.67 7.03 -9.40
N GLY A 32 -16.69 6.97 -10.72
CA GLY A 32 -15.80 7.76 -11.54
C GLY A 32 -16.35 7.88 -12.96
N VAL A 33 -15.53 8.40 -13.87
CA VAL A 33 -15.90 8.62 -15.27
C VAL A 33 -15.00 7.80 -16.18
N CYS A 34 -15.59 7.14 -17.17
CA CYS A 34 -14.85 6.47 -18.23
C CYS A 34 -14.19 7.52 -19.14
N PRO A 35 -12.85 7.51 -19.34
CA PRO A 35 -12.16 8.45 -20.20
C PRO A 35 -12.54 8.31 -21.68
N ASP A 36 -12.94 7.12 -22.11
CA ASP A 36 -13.16 6.81 -23.54
C ASP A 36 -14.59 7.15 -23.99
N CYS A 37 -15.59 6.98 -23.12
CA CYS A 37 -17.01 7.16 -23.47
C CYS A 37 -17.75 8.16 -22.57
N GLY A 38 -17.08 8.81 -21.62
CA GLY A 38 -17.66 9.79 -20.70
C GLY A 38 -18.74 9.24 -19.76
N THR A 39 -18.98 7.93 -19.75
CA THR A 39 -20.05 7.33 -18.96
C THR A 39 -19.63 7.17 -17.51
N LYS A 40 -20.55 7.43 -16.58
CA LYS A 40 -20.33 7.22 -15.14
C LYS A 40 -20.16 5.73 -14.87
N VAL A 41 -19.03 5.37 -14.26
CA VAL A 41 -18.69 4.00 -13.86
C VAL A 41 -18.69 3.89 -12.35
N PHE A 42 -19.07 2.72 -11.85
CA PHE A 42 -19.10 2.43 -10.43
C PHE A 42 -18.37 1.12 -10.15
N ARG A 43 -17.56 1.11 -9.09
CA ARG A 43 -16.91 -0.09 -8.55
C ARG A 43 -17.28 -0.25 -7.09
N ILE A 44 -17.89 -1.38 -6.73
CA ILE A 44 -18.22 -1.68 -5.34
C ILE A 44 -16.94 -2.11 -4.61
N THR A 45 -16.65 -1.48 -3.48
CA THR A 45 -15.41 -1.70 -2.71
C THR A 45 -15.67 -2.42 -1.38
N GLY A 46 -16.94 -2.67 -1.04
CA GLY A 46 -17.38 -3.43 0.13
C GLY A 46 -17.73 -2.55 1.33
N LYS A 47 -17.51 -3.05 2.55
CA LYS A 47 -17.97 -2.39 3.80
C LYS A 47 -17.14 -1.18 4.24
N LYS A 48 -15.99 -0.92 3.60
CA LYS A 48 -15.03 0.10 4.03
C LYS A 48 -14.92 1.21 2.99
N LYS A 49 -14.84 2.45 3.46
CA LYS A 49 -14.58 3.63 2.63
C LYS A 49 -13.18 3.54 2.01
N SER A 50 -13.01 3.93 0.75
CA SER A 50 -11.72 3.76 0.06
C SER A 50 -10.64 4.69 0.61
N SER A 51 -11.02 5.88 1.10
CA SER A 51 -10.12 6.80 1.82
C SER A 51 -9.54 6.19 3.10
N GLU A 52 -10.38 5.52 3.89
CA GLU A 52 -9.98 4.90 5.18
C GLU A 52 -9.11 3.64 4.97
N LEU A 53 -9.29 2.95 3.84
CA LEU A 53 -8.47 1.80 3.42
C LEU A 53 -7.01 2.20 3.15
N GLN A 54 -6.77 3.39 2.62
CA GLN A 54 -5.40 3.88 2.34
C GLN A 54 -4.67 4.22 3.64
N GLU A 55 -5.35 4.85 4.59
CA GLU A 55 -4.78 5.23 5.88
C GLU A 55 -4.49 4.02 6.80
N LYS A 56 -5.38 3.02 6.81
CA LYS A 56 -5.11 1.77 7.55
C LYS A 56 -3.92 1.01 6.96
N ARG A 57 -3.73 1.03 5.64
CA ARG A 57 -2.56 0.44 4.96
C ARG A 57 -1.28 1.19 5.33
N SER A 58 -1.27 2.52 5.34
CA SER A 58 -0.09 3.29 5.73
C SER A 58 0.29 3.05 7.20
N LEU A 59 -0.69 2.99 8.12
CA LEU A 59 -0.46 2.66 9.53
C LEU A 59 0.01 1.21 9.74
N GLN A 60 -0.56 0.24 9.03
CA GLN A 60 -0.10 -1.16 9.08
C GLN A 60 1.34 -1.30 8.55
N ASN A 61 1.66 -0.63 7.45
CA ASN A 61 3.01 -0.64 6.89
C ASN A 61 4.02 0.01 7.84
N TYR A 62 3.67 1.13 8.48
CA TYR A 62 4.48 1.73 9.54
C TYR A 62 4.73 0.74 10.70
N ARG A 63 3.67 0.09 11.20
CA ARG A 63 3.78 -0.93 12.27
C ARG A 63 4.66 -2.11 11.85
N LYS A 64 4.54 -2.60 10.60
CA LYS A 64 5.34 -3.69 10.05
C LYS A 64 6.80 -3.29 9.89
N ASN A 65 7.08 -2.11 9.32
CA ASN A 65 8.43 -1.56 9.19
C ASN A 65 9.09 -1.31 10.55
N LYS A 66 8.34 -0.83 11.55
CA LYS A 66 8.84 -0.68 12.92
C LYS A 66 9.24 -2.02 13.55
N ARG A 67 8.52 -3.12 13.25
CA ARG A 67 8.93 -4.47 13.64
C ARG A 67 10.15 -4.99 12.87
N VAL A 68 10.26 -4.73 11.57
CA VAL A 68 11.41 -5.15 10.74
C VAL A 68 12.67 -4.39 11.15
N ASN A 69 12.59 -3.06 11.29
CA ASN A 69 13.69 -2.26 11.82
C ASN A 69 14.05 -2.73 13.24
N LYS A 70 13.07 -3.20 14.03
CA LYS A 70 13.27 -3.84 15.33
C LYS A 70 13.98 -5.18 15.32
N ILE A 71 13.82 -5.95 14.26
CA ILE A 71 14.57 -7.18 14.08
C ILE A 71 16.00 -6.83 13.62
N ASN A 72 16.17 -5.90 12.68
CA ASN A 72 17.48 -5.53 12.14
C ASN A 72 18.48 -5.04 13.20
N TYR A 73 18.06 -4.24 14.18
CA TYR A 73 18.96 -3.83 15.27
C TYR A 73 19.24 -4.95 16.31
N ARG A 74 18.46 -6.03 16.31
CA ARG A 74 18.68 -7.19 17.20
C ARG A 74 19.66 -8.19 16.58
N VAL A 75 19.63 -8.37 15.25
CA VAL A 75 20.63 -9.18 14.53
C VAL A 75 21.94 -8.45 14.24
N GLY A 76 21.93 -7.11 14.12
CA GLY A 76 23.14 -6.31 13.93
C GLY A 76 24.01 -6.12 15.18
N SER A 77 23.59 -6.63 16.35
CA SER A 77 24.31 -6.48 17.63
C SER A 77 25.18 -7.69 18.00
N PHE A 78 25.23 -8.75 17.20
CA PHE A 78 25.95 -9.98 17.55
C PHE A 78 27.11 -10.36 16.61
N LEU A 79 27.44 -9.55 15.59
CA LEU A 79 28.55 -9.83 14.68
C LEU A 79 29.40 -8.59 14.37
N LEU A 80 30.41 -8.38 15.23
CA LEU A 80 31.76 -7.80 15.06
C LEU A 80 32.08 -6.81 16.19
N PRO A 81 33.11 -7.09 17.03
CA PRO A 81 34.48 -7.30 16.56
C PRO A 81 35.25 -8.44 17.29
N ILE A 82 35.53 -9.55 16.61
CA ILE A 82 36.71 -10.40 16.92
C ILE A 82 37.82 -10.18 15.86
N PHE A 83 37.54 -9.38 14.81
CA PHE A 83 38.41 -9.23 13.64
C PHE A 83 39.34 -7.99 13.64
N ILE A 84 39.65 -7.39 14.80
CA ILE A 84 40.58 -6.24 14.90
C ILE A 84 41.81 -6.52 15.80
N LEU A 85 41.91 -7.65 16.50
CA LEU A 85 43.07 -7.95 17.37
C LEU A 85 44.16 -8.84 16.75
N LYS A 86 44.01 -9.31 15.50
CA LYS A 86 44.98 -10.25 14.89
C LYS A 86 46.06 -9.64 13.99
N ASN A 87 46.21 -8.32 13.91
CA ASN A 87 47.17 -7.70 12.99
C ASN A 87 48.09 -6.63 13.62
N LEU A 88 48.53 -6.87 14.86
CA LEU A 88 49.53 -6.03 15.56
C LEU A 88 50.78 -6.83 16.00
N LYS A 89 51.18 -7.85 15.23
CA LYS A 89 52.36 -8.69 15.50
C LYS A 89 53.39 -8.71 14.36
N TRP A 90 53.49 -7.59 13.62
CA TRP A 90 54.47 -7.36 12.54
C TRP A 90 55.31 -6.09 12.76
N LEU A 91 55.48 -5.67 14.02
CA LEU A 91 56.24 -4.47 14.38
C LEU A 91 57.34 -4.69 15.43
N ILE A 92 57.78 -5.93 15.63
CA ILE A 92 59.01 -6.26 16.37
C ILE A 92 59.74 -7.35 15.60
#